data_AF-A0A933JW27-F1
#
_entry.id   AF-A0A933JW27-F1
#
_cell.length_a   1.000
_cell.length_b   1.000
_cell.length_c   1.000
_cell.angle_alpha   90.00
_cell.angle_beta   90.00
_cell.angle_gamma   90.00
#
_symmetry.space_group_name_H-M   'P 1'
#
loop_
_entity.id
_entity.type
_entity.pdbx_description
1 polymer ?
#
loop_
_entity_poly.entity_id
_entity_poly.type
_entity_poly.pdbx_seq_one_letter_code
_entity_poly.pdbx_strand_id
1 'polypeptide(L)' 'MNERCRSEASLSIPLNIAEGYGKRGKDDRARFYDIARGSAHECGAVLDASRILNLVDEAQFIRGTPLHRIVSTLVKMAG' A
#
# COMPACT_ATOMS: atom_id res chain seq x y z
N MET A 1 3.38 17.59 8.30
CA MET A 1 3.01 16.61 7.26
C MET A 1 1.69 16.00 7.68
N ASN A 2 0.60 16.42 7.03
CA ASN A 2 -0.75 16.27 7.55
C ASN A 2 -1.21 14.81 7.52
N GLU A 3 -1.83 14.34 8.60
CA GLU A 3 -2.28 12.95 8.81
C GLU A 3 -3.22 12.43 7.70
N ARG A 4 -3.83 13.32 6.91
CA ARG A 4 -4.75 12.98 5.82
C ARG A 4 -4.13 12.15 4.70
N CYS A 5 -2.91 12.45 4.27
CA CYS A 5 -2.31 11.76 3.12
C CYS A 5 -1.90 10.31 3.45
N ARG A 6 -1.57 10.03 4.73
CA ARG A 6 -1.26 8.68 5.22
C ARG A 6 -2.50 7.78 5.25
N SER A 7 -3.67 8.34 5.56
CA SER A 7 -4.91 7.57 5.67
C SER A 7 -5.51 7.20 4.31
N GLU A 8 -5.46 8.09 3.33
CA GLU A 8 -6.07 7.79 2.01
C GLU A 8 -5.28 6.75 1.22
N ALA A 9 -3.95 6.86 1.18
CA ALA A 9 -3.13 5.87 0.49
C ALA A 9 -3.18 4.49 1.18
N SER A 10 -3.20 4.45 2.52
CA SER A 10 -3.30 3.19 3.26
C SER A 10 -4.67 2.50 3.13
N LEU A 11 -5.76 3.26 3.01
CA LEU A 11 -7.10 2.72 2.75
C LEU A 11 -7.31 2.36 1.27
N SER A 12 -6.67 3.07 0.35
CA SER A 12 -6.71 2.78 -1.09
C SER A 12 -6.20 1.37 -1.42
N ILE A 13 -5.20 0.88 -0.68
CA ILE A 13 -4.62 -0.47 -0.87
C ILE A 13 -5.68 -1.59 -0.73
N PRO A 14 -6.31 -1.81 0.46
CA PRO A 14 -7.28 -2.87 0.62
C PRO A 14 -8.53 -2.69 -0.25
N LEU A 15 -8.95 -1.44 -0.53
CA LEU A 15 -10.08 -1.16 -1.41
C LEU A 15 -9.82 -1.62 -2.84
N ASN A 16 -8.67 -1.27 -3.42
CA ASN A 16 -8.31 -1.70 -4.77
C ASN A 16 -8.08 -3.21 -4.86
N ILE A 17 -7.56 -3.85 -3.81
CA ILE A 17 -7.44 -5.32 -3.76
C ILE A 17 -8.82 -5.99 -3.79
N ALA A 18 -9.76 -5.52 -2.97
CA ALA A 18 -11.12 -6.06 -2.91
C ALA A 18 -11.86 -5.87 -4.25
N GLU A 19 -11.74 -4.68 -4.84
CA GLU A 19 -12.37 -4.35 -6.12
C GLU A 19 -11.79 -5.21 -7.27
N GLY A 20 -10.46 -5.35 -7.32
CA GLY A 20 -9.78 -6.21 -8.28
C GLY A 20 -10.19 -7.69 -8.18
N TYR A 21 -10.33 -8.19 -6.95
CA TYR A 21 -10.82 -9.55 -6.70
C TYR A 21 -12.24 -9.78 -7.25
N GLY A 22 -13.09 -8.75 -7.22
CA GLY A 22 -14.44 -8.78 -7.78
C GLY A 22 -14.50 -8.75 -9.31
N LYS A 23 -13.41 -8.41 -10.02
CA LYS A 23 -13.41 -8.32 -11.48
C LYS A 23 -13.29 -9.69 -12.16
N ARG A 24 -14.11 -9.89 -13.20
CA ARG A 24 -14.12 -11.10 -14.04
C ARG A 24 -13.04 -11.07 -15.13
N GLY A 25 -12.73 -9.89 -15.67
CA GLY A 25 -11.70 -9.71 -16.69
C GLY A 25 -10.31 -9.66 -16.07
N LYS A 26 -9.35 -10.38 -16.68
CA LYS A 26 -7.95 -10.39 -16.23
C LYS A 26 -7.31 -9.00 -16.27
N ASP A 27 -7.54 -8.25 -17.34
CA ASP A 27 -6.96 -6.91 -17.53
C ASP A 27 -7.50 -5.89 -16.52
N ASP A 28 -8.82 -5.93 -16.27
CA ASP A 28 -9.45 -5.04 -15.29
C ASP A 28 -8.96 -5.37 -13.87
N ARG A 29 -8.88 -6.67 -13.53
CA ARG A 29 -8.29 -7.13 -12.26
C ARG A 29 -6.84 -6.65 -12.09
N ALA A 30 -6.01 -6.81 -13.11
CA ALA A 30 -4.60 -6.41 -13.09
C ALA A 30 -4.46 -4.91 -12.83
N ARG A 31 -5.31 -4.08 -13.47
CA ARG A 31 -5.32 -2.63 -13.25
C ARG A 31 -5.57 -2.24 -11.80
N PHE A 32 -6.53 -2.88 -11.12
CA PHE A 32 -6.80 -2.60 -9.70
C PHE A 32 -5.62 -3.01 -8.81
N TYR A 33 -4.97 -4.14 -9.09
CA TYR A 33 -3.78 -4.55 -8.35
C TYR A 33 -2.57 -3.66 -8.60
N ASP A 34 -2.43 -3.12 -9.80
CA ASP A 34 -1.41 -2.11 -10.12
C ASP A 34 -1.61 -0.83 -9.31
N ILE A 35 -2.85 -0.38 -9.15
CA ILE A 35 -3.18 0.77 -8.30
C ILE A 35 -2.85 0.46 -6.84
N ALA A 36 -3.25 -0.70 -6.32
CA ALA A 36 -2.92 -1.11 -4.95
C ALA A 36 -1.40 -1.15 -4.72
N ARG A 37 -0.63 -1.62 -5.71
CA ARG A 37 0.83 -1.63 -5.68
C ARG A 37 1.42 -0.23 -5.63
N GLY A 38 0.93 0.69 -6.46
CA GLY A 38 1.36 2.09 -6.46
C GLY A 38 1.16 2.75 -5.09
N SER A 39 -0.06 2.65 -4.54
CA SER A 39 -0.39 3.18 -3.22
C SER A 39 0.48 2.60 -2.09
N ALA A 40 0.86 1.33 -2.19
CA ALA A 40 1.76 0.69 -1.23
C ALA A 40 3.20 1.19 -1.30
N HIS A 41 3.72 1.44 -2.51
CA HIS A 41 5.03 2.06 -2.69
C HIS A 41 5.06 3.47 -2.13
N GLU A 42 4.03 4.27 -2.39
CA GLU A 42 3.90 5.62 -1.82
C GLU A 42 3.86 5.59 -0.28
N CYS A 43 3.06 4.69 0.30
CA CYS A 43 3.01 4.50 1.76
C CYS A 43 4.38 4.12 2.34
N GLY A 44 5.11 3.22 1.67
CA GLY A 44 6.47 2.83 2.06
C GLY A 44 7.44 4.00 2.03
N ALA A 45 7.45 4.77 0.93
CA ALA A 45 8.30 5.95 0.79
C ALA A 45 8.00 7.02 1.85
N VAL A 46 6.72 7.23 2.19
CA VAL A 46 6.31 8.15 3.27
C VAL A 46 6.79 7.64 4.64
N LEU A 47 6.72 6.32 4.89
CA LEU A 47 7.20 5.73 6.14
C LEU A 47 8.72 5.87 6.28
N ASP A 48 9.47 5.60 5.21
CA ASP A 48 10.93 5.77 5.16
C ASP A 48 11.33 7.24 5.39
N ALA A 49 10.68 8.17 4.68
CA ALA A 49 10.89 9.61 4.89
C ALA A 49 10.55 10.02 6.34
N SER A 50 9.48 9.48 6.92
CA SER A 50 9.11 9.74 8.32
C SER A 50 10.18 9.26 9.30
N ARG A 51 10.84 8.13 9.01
CA ARG A 51 11.93 7.58 9.84
C ARG A 51 13.19 8.43 9.75
N ILE A 52 13.56 8.87 8.55
CA ILE A 52 14.71 9.77 8.30
C ILE A 52 14.50 11.10 9.04
N LEU A 53 13.27 11.62 9.03
CA LEU A 53 12.91 12.87 9.70
C LEU A 53 12.68 12.70 11.22
N ASN A 54 12.89 11.51 11.79
CA ASN A 54 12.62 11.18 13.19
C ASN A 54 11.17 11.51 13.64
N LEU A 55 10.21 11.42 12.72
CA LEU A 55 8.78 11.64 12.99
C LEU A 55 8.08 10.38 13.52
N VAL A 56 8.75 9.23 13.44
CA VAL A 56 8.28 7.95 13.96
C VAL A 56 9.40 7.27 14.73
N ASP A 57 9.06 6.65 15.85
CA ASP A 57 9.97 5.80 16.60
C ASP A 57 10.14 4.41 15.93
N GLU A 58 11.10 3.64 16.42
CA GLU A 58 11.40 2.30 15.89
C GLU A 58 10.19 1.36 15.95
N ALA A 59 9.39 1.43 17.03
CA ALA A 59 8.21 0.59 17.18
C ALA A 59 7.10 0.98 16.19
N GLN A 60 6.92 2.27 15.92
CA GLN A 60 6.01 2.81 14.92
C GLN A 60 6.46 2.45 13.51
N PHE A 61 7.77 2.50 13.24
CA PHE A 61 8.34 2.10 11.95
C PHE A 61 8.14 0.60 11.68
N ILE A 62 8.47 -0.27 12.65
CA ILE A 62 8.28 -1.72 12.56
C ILE A 62 6.80 -2.09 12.36
N ARG A 63 5.87 -1.38 13.01
CA ARG A 63 4.43 -1.59 12.81
C ARG A 63 3.95 -1.20 11.41
N GLY A 64 4.60 -0.23 10.77
CA GLY A 64 4.25 0.25 9.42
C GLY A 64 4.82 -0.59 8.28
N THR A 65 5.89 -1.35 8.51
CA THR A 65 6.61 -2.15 7.49
C THR A 65 5.80 -3.30 6.84
N PRO A 66 4.85 -3.98 7.52
CA PRO A 66 4.11 -5.10 6.94
C PRO A 66 3.26 -4.76 5.71
N LEU A 67 2.81 -3.50 5.60
CA LEU A 67 1.99 -3.03 4.47
C LEU A 67 2.69 -3.26 3.12
N HIS A 68 3.99 -3.04 3.04
CA HIS A 68 4.75 -3.27 1.80
C HIS A 68 4.80 -4.75 1.42
N ARG A 69 4.93 -5.66 2.40
CA ARG A 69 5.09 -7.11 2.15
C ARG A 69 3.79 -7.75 1.69
N ILE A 70 2.67 -7.37 2.31
CA ILE A 70 1.35 -7.92 2.00
C ILE A 70 0.97 -7.56 0.57
N VAL A 71 1.16 -6.31 0.17
CA VAL A 71 0.83 -5.87 -1.20
C VAL A 71 1.74 -6.51 -2.23
N SER A 72 3.05 -6.59 -1.97
CA SER A 72 3.99 -7.21 -2.90
C SER A 72 3.71 -8.71 -3.09
N THR A 73 3.23 -9.41 -2.05
CA THR A 73 2.84 -10.82 -2.14
C THR A 73 1.53 -11.01 -2.91
N LEU A 74 0.52 -10.17 -2.63
CA LEU A 74 -0.78 -10.26 -3.29
C LEU A 74 -0.71 -9.95 -4.79
N VAL A 75 0.10 -8.97 -5.19
CA VAL A 75 0.27 -8.62 -6.61
C VAL A 75 0.99 -9.73 -7.38
N LYS A 76 1.96 -10.42 -6.77
CA LYS A 76 2.66 -11.55 -7.40
C LYS A 76 1.74 -12.75 -7.68
N MET A 77 0.64 -12.91 -6.94
CA MET A 77 -0.33 -13.98 -7.16
C MET A 77 -1.35 -13.67 -8.25
N ALA A 78 -1.41 -12.42 -8.72
CA ALA A 78 -2.41 -11.97 -9.65
C ALA A 78 -1.95 -11.96 -11.13
N GLY A 79 -0.68 -12.23 -11.38
CA GLY A 79 -0.08 -12.41 -12.71
C GLY A 79 0.19 -13.88 -13.00
#